data_AF-A0A9D8RX65-F1
#
_entry.id   AF-A0A9D8RX65-F1
#
_cell.length_a   1.000
_cell.length_b   1.000
_cell.length_c   1.000
_cell.angle_alpha   90.00
_cell.angle_beta   90.00
_cell.angle_gamma   90.00
#
_symmetry.space_group_name_H-M   'P 1'
#
loop_
_entity.id
_entity.type
_entity.pdbx_description
1 polymer ?
#
loop_
_entity_poly.entity_id
_entity_poly.type
_entity_poly.pdbx_seq_one_letter_code
_entity_poly.pdbx_strand_id
1 'polypeptide(L)'
;LYESMSSWAYGNTLTAQKGQIVYRDKQLAAEGKEANMMSTVIDWLNSKQRANGLWEDDTNYDAVNGLMKISGVYSTAGVLVPNAERATLAAVEAISTKEEPTSVCCIYNSWYAVSRMLNIIKDHGGEDGERIVSSIRHSLWNSAERDLKITREKLSVFKKPDGSFSYSPLYSSARSQRCPVTPDGSVEGDMNASCICSSDIISYILSSLGIGDLTPPIFGPADTERMLEIFEKSRDK
;
A
#
# COMPACT_ATOMS: atom_id res chain seq x y z
N LEU A 1 -12.79 7.82 18.17
CA LEU A 1 -12.37 7.77 16.76
C LEU A 1 -12.31 6.33 16.23
N TYR A 2 -11.64 5.38 16.91
CA TYR A 2 -11.80 3.94 16.63
C TYR A 2 -13.24 3.43 16.94
N GLU A 3 -13.86 3.92 18.03
CA GLU A 3 -15.24 3.55 18.39
C GLU A 3 -16.32 4.22 17.51
N SER A 4 -16.06 5.40 16.94
CA SER A 4 -17.02 6.07 16.05
C SER A 4 -16.92 5.61 14.60
N MET A 5 -15.78 5.04 14.20
CA MET A 5 -15.71 4.19 13.00
C MET A 5 -16.44 2.87 13.25
N SER A 6 -16.42 2.33 14.48
CA SER A 6 -17.19 1.14 14.80
C SER A 6 -18.70 1.40 14.85
N SER A 7 -19.22 2.49 15.44
CA SER A 7 -20.67 2.62 15.60
C SER A 7 -21.43 2.97 14.31
N TRP A 8 -20.81 3.68 13.35
CA TRP A 8 -21.46 3.96 12.06
C TRP A 8 -21.19 2.88 11.00
N ALA A 9 -20.04 2.19 11.07
CA ALA A 9 -19.76 1.01 10.23
C ALA A 9 -20.41 -0.29 10.75
N TYR A 10 -20.87 -0.34 12.00
CA TYR A 10 -21.67 -1.45 12.55
C TYR A 10 -23.18 -1.21 12.48
N GLY A 11 -23.64 0.04 12.27
CA GLY A 11 -25.05 0.37 12.07
C GLY A 11 -25.52 0.23 10.62
N ASN A 12 -24.62 0.44 9.65
CA ASN A 12 -24.79 0.11 8.23
C ASN A 12 -23.55 -0.66 7.79
N THR A 13 -23.75 -1.94 7.51
CA THR A 13 -22.74 -3.00 7.38
C THR A 13 -21.54 -2.65 6.49
N LEU A 14 -20.46 -2.15 7.11
CA LEU A 14 -19.08 -2.25 6.63
C LEU A 14 -18.31 -3.12 7.62
N THR A 15 -18.72 -4.40 7.73
CA THR A 15 -17.94 -5.36 8.51
C THR A 15 -16.66 -5.69 7.76
N ALA A 16 -15.57 -5.06 8.17
CA ALA A 16 -14.21 -5.47 7.91
C ALA A 16 -13.90 -6.80 8.64
N GLN A 17 -14.59 -7.87 8.27
CA GLN A 17 -14.16 -9.23 8.57
C GLN A 17 -13.92 -9.94 7.24
N LYS A 18 -12.65 -10.29 6.98
CA LYS A 18 -12.17 -11.12 5.85
C LYS A 18 -12.19 -10.48 4.46
N GLY A 19 -11.63 -9.27 4.31
CA GLY A 19 -11.03 -8.84 3.04
C GLY A 19 -11.93 -8.87 1.79
N GLN A 20 -13.24 -8.89 1.95
CA GLN A 20 -14.21 -8.78 0.87
C GLN A 20 -15.22 -7.71 1.26
N ILE A 21 -15.34 -6.68 0.43
CA ILE A 21 -16.48 -5.76 0.46
C ILE A 21 -17.66 -6.58 -0.07
N VAL A 22 -18.37 -7.28 0.81
CA VAL A 22 -19.62 -7.97 0.46
C VAL A 22 -20.77 -7.05 0.84
N TYR A 23 -21.34 -6.37 -0.15
CA TYR A 23 -22.59 -5.63 0.00
C TYR A 23 -23.73 -6.61 0.27
N ARG A 24 -24.17 -6.71 1.52
CA ARG A 24 -25.52 -7.18 1.82
C ARG A 24 -26.46 -5.98 1.69
N ASP A 25 -26.91 -5.70 0.47
CA ASP A 25 -28.30 -5.29 0.31
C ASP A 25 -28.79 -5.51 -1.12
N LYS A 26 -29.69 -6.50 -1.27
CA LYS A 26 -30.39 -6.78 -2.53
C LYS A 26 -31.37 -5.67 -2.93
N GLN A 27 -31.48 -4.60 -2.14
CA GLN A 27 -32.46 -3.54 -2.30
C GLN A 27 -31.92 -2.31 -3.06
N LEU A 28 -30.63 -2.00 -2.95
CA LEU A 28 -30.03 -0.82 -3.60
C LEU A 28 -29.63 -1.04 -5.06
N ALA A 29 -29.24 -2.27 -5.43
CA ALA A 29 -28.95 -2.65 -6.81
C ALA A 29 -30.18 -2.56 -7.73
N ALA A 30 -31.40 -2.58 -7.16
CA ALA A 30 -32.64 -2.52 -7.91
C ALA A 30 -33.04 -1.09 -8.35
N GLU A 31 -32.39 -0.04 -7.87
CA GLU A 31 -32.84 1.36 -8.04
C GLU A 31 -31.88 2.25 -8.86
N GLY A 32 -30.82 1.71 -9.47
CA GLY A 32 -29.87 2.50 -10.27
C GLY A 32 -29.01 3.48 -9.44
N LYS A 33 -28.86 3.23 -8.13
CA LYS A 33 -28.19 4.14 -7.16
C LYS A 33 -26.68 3.93 -6.98
N GLU A 34 -26.04 3.01 -7.71
CA GLU A 34 -24.60 2.73 -7.56
C GLU A 34 -23.72 3.96 -7.87
N ALA A 35 -24.07 4.74 -8.89
CA ALA A 35 -23.36 5.98 -9.23
C ALA A 35 -23.47 7.04 -8.11
N ASN A 36 -24.59 7.07 -7.38
CA ASN A 36 -24.79 7.96 -6.23
C ASN A 36 -24.03 7.51 -4.98
N MET A 37 -23.70 6.22 -4.87
CA MET A 37 -22.96 5.71 -3.71
C MET A 37 -21.47 6.09 -3.80
N MET A 38 -20.86 5.94 -4.98
CA MET A 38 -19.45 6.30 -5.15
C MET A 38 -19.22 7.80 -4.92
N SER A 39 -20.08 8.66 -5.47
CA SER A 39 -20.01 10.11 -5.23
C SER A 39 -20.18 10.46 -3.76
N THR A 40 -21.15 9.85 -3.06
CA THR A 40 -21.35 10.05 -1.61
C THR A 40 -20.11 9.65 -0.79
N VAL A 41 -19.47 8.54 -1.14
CA VAL A 41 -18.24 8.08 -0.46
C VAL A 41 -17.09 9.04 -0.72
N ILE A 42 -16.90 9.49 -1.97
CA ILE A 42 -15.87 10.44 -2.33
C ILE A 42 -16.08 11.79 -1.64
N ASP A 43 -17.30 12.32 -1.60
CA ASP A 43 -17.62 13.58 -0.92
C ASP A 43 -17.34 13.49 0.59
N TRP A 44 -17.71 12.37 1.20
CA TRP A 44 -17.39 12.12 2.61
C TRP A 44 -15.88 12.05 2.85
N LEU A 45 -15.14 11.30 2.02
CA LEU A 45 -13.68 11.21 2.12
C LEU A 45 -13.01 12.57 1.94
N ASN A 46 -13.42 13.35 0.94
CA ASN A 46 -12.94 14.71 0.68
C ASN A 46 -13.13 15.61 1.91
N SER A 47 -14.29 15.51 2.58
CA SER A 47 -14.59 16.31 3.77
C SER A 47 -13.75 15.95 5.02
N LYS A 48 -13.05 14.82 4.98
CA LYS A 48 -12.27 14.28 6.11
C LYS A 48 -10.76 14.35 5.92
N GLN A 49 -10.30 14.58 4.69
CA GLN A 49 -8.87 14.66 4.44
C GLN A 49 -8.29 15.90 5.12
N ARG A 50 -7.16 15.72 5.80
CA ARG A 50 -6.45 16.79 6.50
C ARG A 50 -5.40 17.43 5.58
N ALA A 51 -4.86 18.56 6.02
CA ALA A 51 -3.83 19.30 5.28
C ALA A 51 -2.52 18.51 5.06
N ASN A 52 -2.27 17.49 5.89
CA ASN A 52 -1.15 16.56 5.72
C ASN A 52 -1.39 15.52 4.60
N GLY A 53 -2.50 15.58 3.87
CA GLY A 53 -2.86 14.68 2.78
C GLY A 53 -3.46 13.33 3.24
N LEU A 54 -3.54 13.09 4.54
CA LEU A 54 -4.06 11.85 5.13
C LEU A 54 -5.42 12.07 5.81
N TRP A 55 -6.03 10.97 6.27
CA TRP A 55 -7.29 10.99 7.02
C TRP A 55 -7.09 10.93 8.54
N GLU A 56 -5.84 10.87 8.96
CA GLU A 56 -5.40 10.87 10.37
C GLU A 56 -4.42 12.02 10.59
N ASP A 57 -4.21 12.39 11.86
CA ASP A 57 -3.29 13.48 12.22
C ASP A 57 -1.82 13.11 11.99
N ASP A 58 -1.48 11.84 12.21
CA ASP A 58 -0.10 11.35 12.15
C ASP A 58 0.28 10.85 10.74
N THR A 59 1.58 10.72 10.49
CA THR A 59 2.17 10.13 9.27
C THR A 59 2.80 8.75 9.53
N ASN A 60 2.23 8.02 10.48
CA ASN A 60 2.67 6.68 10.89
C ASN A 60 2.12 5.58 9.98
N TYR A 61 2.46 4.32 10.28
CA TYR A 61 2.00 3.19 9.46
C TYR A 61 0.48 3.04 9.42
N ASP A 62 -0.23 3.31 10.51
CA ASP A 62 -1.70 3.19 10.54
C ASP A 62 -2.37 4.20 9.61
N ALA A 63 -1.88 5.45 9.60
CA ALA A 63 -2.39 6.49 8.72
C ALA A 63 -2.18 6.13 7.23
N VAL A 64 -1.00 5.60 6.89
CA VAL A 64 -0.67 5.19 5.51
C VAL A 64 -1.37 3.89 5.09
N ASN A 65 -1.63 2.97 6.03
CA ASN A 65 -2.47 1.80 5.80
C ASN A 65 -3.90 2.20 5.37
N GLY A 66 -4.43 3.29 5.94
CA GLY A 66 -5.68 3.91 5.50
C GLY A 66 -5.60 4.43 4.07
N LEU A 67 -4.53 5.16 3.74
CA LEU A 67 -4.30 5.72 2.41
C LEU A 67 -4.29 4.63 1.32
N MET A 68 -3.67 3.47 1.57
CA MET A 68 -3.69 2.34 0.63
C MET A 68 -5.12 1.98 0.21
N LYS A 69 -6.03 1.80 1.17
CA LYS A 69 -7.42 1.42 0.89
C LYS A 69 -8.19 2.54 0.19
N ILE A 70 -7.98 3.78 0.66
CA ILE A 70 -8.66 4.96 0.13
C ILE A 70 -8.23 5.21 -1.32
N SER A 71 -6.94 5.05 -1.65
CA SER A 71 -6.44 5.17 -3.03
C SER A 71 -7.14 4.20 -4.00
N GLY A 72 -7.55 3.02 -3.51
CA GLY A 72 -8.38 2.09 -4.28
C GLY A 72 -9.73 2.68 -4.68
N VAL A 73 -10.40 3.38 -3.77
CA VAL A 73 -11.70 4.04 -4.01
C VAL A 73 -11.55 5.12 -5.08
N TYR A 74 -10.57 6.02 -4.95
CA TYR A 74 -10.34 7.11 -5.92
C TYR A 74 -9.95 6.59 -7.29
N SER A 75 -9.09 5.58 -7.36
CA SER A 75 -8.73 4.99 -8.65
C SER A 75 -9.91 4.27 -9.31
N THR A 76 -10.76 3.58 -8.57
CA THR A 76 -11.99 2.99 -9.11
C THR A 76 -12.98 4.06 -9.58
N ALA A 77 -13.09 5.17 -8.85
CA ALA A 77 -13.93 6.29 -9.23
C ALA A 77 -13.38 7.10 -10.42
N GLY A 78 -12.11 6.91 -10.79
CA GLY A 78 -11.46 7.66 -11.87
C GLY A 78 -11.28 9.14 -11.54
N VAL A 79 -11.03 9.46 -10.27
CA VAL A 79 -10.91 10.85 -9.79
C VAL A 79 -9.63 11.07 -8.99
N LEU A 80 -9.13 12.30 -9.03
CA LEU A 80 -7.95 12.71 -8.29
C LEU A 80 -8.24 12.77 -6.79
N VAL A 81 -7.31 12.25 -5.98
CA VAL A 81 -7.32 12.43 -4.52
C VAL A 81 -7.02 13.91 -4.20
N PRO A 82 -7.78 14.60 -3.34
CA PRO A 82 -7.40 15.95 -2.93
C PRO A 82 -6.02 15.92 -2.26
N ASN A 83 -5.22 16.97 -2.37
CA ASN A 83 -3.86 17.02 -1.81
C ASN A 83 -2.99 15.78 -2.16
N ALA A 84 -3.18 15.16 -3.33
CA ALA A 84 -2.53 13.90 -3.71
C ALA A 84 -1.00 13.93 -3.60
N GLU A 85 -0.37 15.05 -3.95
CA GLU A 85 1.08 15.25 -3.77
C GLU A 85 1.48 15.05 -2.30
N ARG A 86 0.81 15.74 -1.38
CA ARG A 86 1.12 15.64 0.05
C ARG A 86 0.80 14.25 0.60
N ALA A 87 -0.28 13.62 0.16
CA ALA A 87 -0.62 12.23 0.53
C ALA A 87 0.48 11.25 0.09
N THR A 88 1.01 11.44 -1.12
CA THR A 88 2.13 10.64 -1.64
C THR A 88 3.39 10.85 -0.81
N LEU A 89 3.75 12.10 -0.51
CA LEU A 89 4.91 12.42 0.33
C LEU A 89 4.79 11.83 1.73
N ALA A 90 3.59 11.82 2.33
CA ALA A 90 3.37 11.19 3.62
C ALA A 90 3.59 9.66 3.58
N ALA A 91 3.21 8.99 2.49
CA ALA A 91 3.53 7.57 2.27
C ALA A 91 5.04 7.33 2.11
N VAL A 92 5.76 8.26 1.46
CA VAL A 92 7.23 8.22 1.37
C VAL A 92 7.88 8.40 2.74
N GLU A 93 7.41 9.34 3.55
CA GLU A 93 7.87 9.58 4.92
C GLU A 93 7.71 8.32 5.79
N ALA A 94 6.60 7.57 5.64
CA ALA A 94 6.37 6.32 6.36
C ALA A 94 7.33 5.18 6.00
N ILE A 95 7.97 5.19 4.83
CA ILE A 95 9.02 4.20 4.50
C ILE A 95 10.22 4.39 5.44
N SER A 96 10.60 5.65 5.67
CA SER A 96 11.76 6.04 6.48
C SER A 96 11.44 6.33 7.96
N THR A 97 10.21 6.05 8.41
CA THR A 97 9.83 6.24 9.82
C THR A 97 10.73 5.43 10.77
N LYS A 98 10.88 5.90 12.02
CA LYS A 98 11.54 5.14 13.09
C LYS A 98 10.61 4.15 13.79
N GLU A 99 9.33 4.14 13.43
CA GLU A 99 8.36 3.18 13.95
C GLU A 99 8.74 1.76 13.52
N GLU A 100 8.66 0.83 14.47
CA GLU A 100 8.85 -0.60 14.21
C GLU A 100 7.58 -1.19 13.58
N PRO A 101 7.68 -1.88 12.43
CA PRO A 101 6.51 -2.43 11.79
C PRO A 101 5.95 -3.62 12.59
N THR A 102 4.68 -3.55 12.94
CA THR A 102 3.95 -4.65 13.60
C THR A 102 3.49 -5.72 12.61
N SER A 103 3.45 -5.38 11.32
CA SER A 103 3.13 -6.30 10.24
C SER A 103 3.88 -5.97 8.95
N VAL A 104 4.11 -6.99 8.11
CA VAL A 104 4.58 -6.81 6.72
C VAL A 104 3.70 -5.80 5.96
N CYS A 105 2.40 -5.76 6.26
CA CYS A 105 1.46 -4.81 5.68
C CYS A 105 1.88 -3.34 5.87
N CYS A 106 2.55 -2.99 6.98
CA CYS A 106 3.02 -1.63 7.23
C CYS A 106 3.98 -1.15 6.12
N ILE A 107 4.90 -2.03 5.73
CA ILE A 107 5.92 -1.75 4.71
C ILE A 107 5.28 -1.84 3.31
N TYR A 108 4.52 -2.91 3.06
CA TYR A 108 3.84 -3.13 1.79
C TYR A 108 2.87 -2.00 1.44
N ASN A 109 2.01 -1.59 2.37
CA ASN A 109 1.01 -0.57 2.12
C ASN A 109 1.65 0.81 1.86
N SER A 110 2.81 1.08 2.46
CA SER A 110 3.55 2.32 2.20
C SER A 110 4.01 2.39 0.73
N TRP A 111 4.70 1.36 0.25
CA TRP A 111 5.13 1.30 -1.16
C TRP A 111 3.97 1.20 -2.14
N TYR A 112 2.94 0.42 -1.81
CA TYR A 112 1.71 0.35 -2.60
C TYR A 112 1.08 1.74 -2.73
N ALA A 113 0.92 2.47 -1.62
CA ALA A 113 0.30 3.79 -1.62
C ALA A 113 1.09 4.77 -2.46
N VAL A 114 2.43 4.78 -2.38
CA VAL A 114 3.28 5.62 -3.25
C VAL A 114 3.02 5.31 -4.72
N SER A 115 3.16 4.04 -5.13
CA SER A 115 2.95 3.63 -6.52
C SER A 115 1.55 3.98 -7.02
N ARG A 116 0.52 3.66 -6.23
CA ARG A 116 -0.88 3.88 -6.59
C ARG A 116 -1.22 5.36 -6.70
N MET A 117 -0.75 6.18 -5.77
CA MET A 117 -0.98 7.62 -5.78
C MET A 117 -0.28 8.30 -6.97
N LEU A 118 0.94 7.90 -7.31
CA LEU A 118 1.62 8.39 -8.51
C LEU A 118 0.82 8.09 -9.78
N ASN A 119 0.24 6.90 -9.89
CA ASN A 119 -0.63 6.56 -11.02
C ASN A 119 -1.92 7.39 -11.03
N ILE A 120 -2.59 7.57 -9.87
CA ILE A 120 -3.77 8.43 -9.76
C ILE A 120 -3.46 9.88 -10.18
N ILE A 121 -2.33 10.43 -9.73
CA ILE A 121 -1.90 11.79 -10.09
C ILE A 121 -1.62 11.87 -11.59
N LYS A 122 -0.96 10.88 -12.17
CA LYS A 122 -0.67 10.83 -13.60
C LYS A 122 -1.96 10.78 -14.43
N ASP A 123 -2.89 9.91 -14.05
CA ASP A 123 -4.09 9.61 -14.84
C ASP A 123 -5.17 10.69 -14.68
N HIS A 124 -5.19 11.40 -13.54
CA HIS A 124 -6.28 12.32 -13.19
C HIS A 124 -5.82 13.73 -12.75
N GLY A 125 -4.52 14.02 -12.74
CA GLY A 125 -3.96 15.30 -12.30
C GLY A 125 -3.83 16.38 -13.39
N GLY A 126 -4.16 16.07 -14.65
CA GLY A 126 -4.00 17.00 -15.77
C GLY A 126 -2.54 17.42 -16.00
N GLU A 127 -2.33 18.65 -16.47
CA GLU A 127 -0.99 19.18 -16.77
C GLU A 127 -0.08 19.26 -15.53
N ASP A 128 -0.65 19.60 -14.36
CA ASP A 128 0.08 19.63 -13.10
C ASP A 128 0.50 18.22 -12.63
N GLY A 129 -0.28 17.19 -12.99
CA GLY A 129 -0.03 15.81 -12.59
C GLY A 129 1.35 15.29 -13.02
N GLU A 130 1.72 15.53 -14.28
CA GLU A 130 3.02 15.06 -14.81
C GLU A 130 4.19 15.77 -14.13
N ARG A 131 4.05 17.08 -13.84
CA ARG A 131 5.04 17.87 -13.10
C ARG A 131 5.23 17.33 -11.68
N ILE A 132 4.13 17.04 -10.98
CA ILE A 132 4.14 16.50 -9.62
C ILE A 132 4.79 15.10 -9.62
N VAL A 133 4.37 14.21 -10.51
CA VAL A 133 4.91 12.84 -10.62
C VAL A 133 6.41 12.88 -10.89
N SER A 134 6.86 13.74 -11.81
CA SER A 134 8.27 13.90 -12.14
C SER A 134 9.10 14.40 -10.95
N SER A 135 8.58 15.39 -10.20
CA SER A 135 9.22 15.92 -8.99
C SER A 135 9.39 14.85 -7.89
N ILE A 136 8.32 14.09 -7.62
CA ILE A 136 8.34 13.03 -6.63
C ILE A 136 9.28 11.91 -7.06
N ARG A 137 9.20 11.46 -8.33
CA ARG A 137 10.11 10.43 -8.87
C ARG A 137 11.56 10.84 -8.79
N HIS A 138 11.88 12.09 -9.11
CA HIS A 138 13.24 12.61 -8.97
C HIS A 138 13.73 12.50 -7.51
N SER A 139 12.88 12.85 -6.56
CA SER A 139 13.19 12.71 -5.12
C SER A 139 13.38 11.25 -4.71
N LEU A 140 12.51 10.35 -5.17
CA LEU A 140 12.63 8.90 -4.94
C LEU A 140 13.90 8.32 -5.52
N TRP A 141 14.31 8.75 -6.72
CA TRP A 141 15.56 8.34 -7.34
C TRP A 141 16.79 8.73 -6.51
N ASN A 142 16.77 9.93 -5.94
CA ASN A 142 17.86 10.41 -5.09
C ASN A 142 17.93 9.67 -3.74
N SER A 143 16.86 9.01 -3.31
CA SER A 143 16.81 8.23 -2.08
C SER A 143 16.70 6.71 -2.28
N ALA A 144 16.63 6.22 -3.52
CA ALA A 144 16.26 4.83 -3.83
C ALA A 144 17.14 3.79 -3.10
N GLU A 145 18.46 3.99 -3.09
CA GLU A 145 19.39 3.09 -2.40
C GLU A 145 19.13 3.07 -0.88
N ARG A 146 18.95 4.24 -0.27
CA ARG A 146 18.67 4.37 1.16
C ARG A 146 17.34 3.70 1.51
N ASP A 147 16.30 4.00 0.76
CA ASP A 147 14.94 3.53 1.04
C ASP A 147 14.82 2.02 0.81
N LEU A 148 15.55 1.47 -0.16
CA LEU A 148 15.69 0.02 -0.35
C LEU A 148 16.38 -0.64 0.87
N LYS A 149 17.49 -0.07 1.35
CA LYS A 149 18.20 -0.60 2.53
C LYS A 149 17.31 -0.57 3.78
N ILE A 150 16.61 0.54 4.03
CA ILE A 150 15.65 0.66 5.15
C ILE A 150 14.52 -0.38 5.01
N THR A 151 13.96 -0.50 3.81
CA THR A 151 12.90 -1.48 3.53
C THR A 151 13.36 -2.91 3.84
N ARG A 152 14.59 -3.28 3.43
CA ARG A 152 15.17 -4.61 3.71
C ARG A 152 15.38 -4.84 5.20
N GLU A 153 15.93 -3.86 5.90
CA GLU A 153 16.16 -3.93 7.34
C GLU A 153 14.84 -4.17 8.08
N LYS A 154 13.81 -3.39 7.76
CA LYS A 154 12.47 -3.55 8.34
C LYS A 154 11.79 -4.87 7.96
N LEU A 155 12.04 -5.41 6.76
CA LEU A 155 11.51 -6.72 6.38
C LEU A 155 12.20 -7.89 7.08
N SER A 156 13.44 -7.71 7.53
CA SER A 156 14.23 -8.78 8.15
C SER A 156 13.60 -9.34 9.43
N VAL A 157 12.84 -8.52 10.17
CA VAL A 157 12.16 -8.94 11.41
C VAL A 157 11.03 -9.95 11.18
N PHE A 158 10.52 -10.03 9.94
CA PHE A 158 9.45 -10.95 9.55
C PHE A 158 9.98 -12.25 8.94
N LYS A 159 11.28 -12.34 8.70
CA LYS A 159 11.93 -13.50 8.08
C LYS A 159 12.04 -14.64 9.09
N LYS A 160 11.75 -15.86 8.64
CA LYS A 160 11.78 -17.09 9.45
C LYS A 160 13.04 -17.91 9.17
N PRO A 161 13.42 -18.86 10.07
CA PRO A 161 14.63 -19.66 9.92
C PRO A 161 14.70 -20.49 8.63
N ASP A 162 13.54 -20.90 8.11
CA ASP A 162 13.38 -21.61 6.83
C ASP A 162 13.58 -20.71 5.59
N GLY A 163 13.78 -19.40 5.80
CA GLY A 163 13.96 -18.41 4.75
C GLY A 163 12.67 -17.75 4.25
N SER A 164 11.50 -18.21 4.73
CA SER A 164 10.18 -17.65 4.41
C SER A 164 9.87 -16.37 5.20
N PHE A 165 8.70 -15.78 4.97
CA PHE A 165 8.23 -14.62 5.73
C PHE A 165 6.87 -14.87 6.41
N SER A 166 6.59 -14.13 7.47
CA SER A 166 5.30 -14.12 8.17
C SER A 166 4.72 -12.73 8.27
N TYR A 167 3.41 -12.61 8.45
CA TYR A 167 2.72 -11.32 8.53
C TYR A 167 3.10 -10.51 9.76
N SER A 168 3.50 -11.16 10.87
CA SER A 168 3.92 -10.53 12.12
C SER A 168 5.25 -11.14 12.59
N PRO A 169 6.06 -10.38 13.36
CA PRO A 169 7.37 -10.87 13.82
C PRO A 169 7.22 -12.14 14.68
N LEU A 170 6.15 -12.23 15.48
CA LEU A 170 5.95 -13.30 16.44
C LEU A 170 5.21 -14.51 15.86
N TYR A 171 4.21 -14.29 15.00
CA TYR A 171 3.31 -15.36 14.57
C TYR A 171 2.61 -15.04 13.25
N SER A 172 2.41 -16.04 12.40
CA SER A 172 1.49 -15.99 11.27
C SER A 172 0.35 -16.98 11.50
N SER A 173 -0.86 -16.64 11.05
CA SER A 173 -1.98 -17.58 11.08
C SER A 173 -1.63 -18.82 10.25
N ALA A 174 -1.82 -20.02 10.80
CA ALA A 174 -1.68 -21.27 10.04
C ALA A 174 -2.67 -21.37 8.85
N ARG A 175 -3.66 -20.48 8.76
CA ARG A 175 -4.69 -20.46 7.72
C ARG A 175 -5.01 -19.06 7.20
N SER A 176 -5.16 -18.93 5.89
CA SER A 176 -5.72 -17.76 5.21
C SER A 176 -6.94 -18.18 4.39
N GLN A 177 -8.06 -17.46 4.52
CA GLN A 177 -9.33 -17.77 3.83
C GLN A 177 -9.78 -19.26 3.93
N ARG A 178 -9.51 -19.92 5.07
CA ARG A 178 -9.74 -21.35 5.35
C ARG A 178 -8.77 -22.33 4.66
N CYS A 179 -7.83 -21.86 3.85
CA CYS A 179 -6.74 -22.67 3.30
C CYS A 179 -5.54 -22.64 4.26
N PRO A 180 -4.83 -23.76 4.49
CA PRO A 180 -3.50 -23.74 5.12
C PRO A 180 -2.55 -22.79 4.39
N VAL A 181 -1.76 -22.01 5.12
CA VAL A 181 -0.77 -21.09 4.51
C VAL A 181 0.50 -21.81 4.07
N THR A 182 0.78 -22.97 4.66
CA THR A 182 1.83 -23.91 4.28
C THR A 182 1.27 -25.30 3.98
N PRO A 183 1.95 -26.11 3.14
CA PRO A 183 1.51 -27.47 2.81
C PRO A 183 1.39 -28.40 4.03
N ASP A 184 2.20 -28.17 5.07
CA ASP A 184 2.22 -28.97 6.30
C ASP A 184 1.35 -28.36 7.43
N GLY A 185 0.73 -27.21 7.21
CA GLY A 185 -0.09 -26.51 8.21
C GLY A 185 0.72 -25.87 9.33
N SER A 186 2.04 -25.75 9.16
CA SER A 186 2.91 -24.97 10.04
C SER A 186 2.52 -23.49 10.07
N VAL A 187 2.94 -22.83 11.14
CA VAL A 187 2.72 -21.39 11.38
C VAL A 187 3.89 -20.55 10.84
N GLU A 188 4.93 -21.21 10.35
CA GLU A 188 6.13 -20.63 9.76
C GLU A 188 5.92 -20.54 8.24
N GLY A 189 6.18 -19.37 7.66
CA GLY A 189 6.04 -19.18 6.21
C GLY A 189 4.61 -19.01 5.74
N ASP A 190 4.06 -17.82 5.92
CA ASP A 190 2.83 -17.47 5.21
C ASP A 190 3.20 -17.22 3.74
N MET A 191 2.63 -18.03 2.83
CA MET A 191 2.90 -17.90 1.39
C MET A 191 2.57 -16.50 0.87
N ASN A 192 1.52 -15.85 1.36
CA ASN A 192 1.18 -14.50 0.95
C ASN A 192 2.16 -13.47 1.51
N ALA A 193 2.54 -13.58 2.78
CA ALA A 193 3.61 -12.74 3.34
C ALA A 193 4.92 -12.94 2.57
N SER A 194 5.23 -14.17 2.20
CA SER A 194 6.40 -14.52 1.41
C SER A 194 6.34 -13.90 0.01
N CYS A 195 5.20 -13.97 -0.70
CA CYS A 195 5.01 -13.25 -1.98
C CYS A 195 5.19 -11.74 -1.81
N ILE A 196 4.54 -11.15 -0.80
CA ILE A 196 4.63 -9.71 -0.53
C ILE A 196 6.08 -9.27 -0.31
N CYS A 197 6.80 -9.96 0.58
CA CYS A 197 8.18 -9.66 0.91
C CYS A 197 9.12 -10.00 -0.24
N SER A 198 8.83 -11.03 -1.03
CA SER A 198 9.72 -11.53 -2.08
C SER A 198 9.61 -10.80 -3.42
N SER A 199 8.42 -10.33 -3.81
CA SER A 199 8.17 -9.76 -5.15
C SER A 199 7.39 -8.47 -5.15
N ASP A 200 6.34 -8.35 -4.34
CA ASP A 200 5.36 -7.29 -4.53
C ASP A 200 5.91 -5.93 -4.10
N ILE A 201 6.61 -5.88 -2.96
CA ILE A 201 7.25 -4.65 -2.48
C ILE A 201 8.27 -4.15 -3.51
N ILE A 202 9.08 -5.04 -4.09
CA ILE A 202 10.02 -4.67 -5.16
C ILE A 202 9.28 -4.10 -6.37
N SER A 203 8.18 -4.75 -6.77
CA SER A 203 7.37 -4.29 -7.90
C SER A 203 6.85 -2.87 -7.68
N TYR A 204 6.39 -2.56 -6.46
CA TYR A 204 5.93 -1.21 -6.12
C TYR A 204 7.07 -0.20 -6.05
N ILE A 205 8.27 -0.58 -5.59
CA ILE A 205 9.46 0.28 -5.65
C ILE A 205 9.79 0.63 -7.10
N LEU A 206 9.90 -0.37 -7.98
CA LEU A 206 10.20 -0.18 -9.40
C LEU A 206 9.14 0.69 -10.08
N SER A 207 7.86 0.39 -9.86
CA SER A 207 6.74 1.18 -10.36
C SER A 207 6.80 2.65 -9.88
N SER A 208 7.11 2.86 -8.60
CA SER A 208 7.25 4.20 -8.01
C SER A 208 8.38 5.00 -8.64
N LEU A 209 9.49 4.33 -9.00
CA LEU A 209 10.62 4.93 -9.72
C LEU A 209 10.37 5.13 -11.22
N GLY A 210 9.23 4.67 -11.74
CA GLY A 210 8.89 4.75 -13.17
C GLY A 210 9.57 3.67 -14.02
N ILE A 211 10.10 2.61 -13.39
CA ILE A 211 10.72 1.48 -14.08
C ILE A 211 9.63 0.45 -14.43
N GLY A 212 9.19 0.42 -15.68
CA GLY A 212 8.24 -0.57 -16.22
C GLY A 212 8.92 -1.83 -16.80
N ASP A 213 8.17 -2.93 -16.86
CA ASP A 213 8.49 -4.18 -17.60
C ASP A 213 9.72 -4.99 -17.16
N LEU A 214 10.10 -4.95 -15.88
CA LEU A 214 11.05 -5.92 -15.33
C LEU A 214 10.30 -6.95 -14.48
N THR A 215 10.54 -8.24 -14.76
CA THR A 215 10.23 -9.28 -13.79
C THR A 215 11.04 -8.96 -12.52
N PRO A 216 10.38 -8.61 -11.40
CA PRO A 216 11.08 -8.22 -10.19
C PRO A 216 11.98 -9.38 -9.73
N PRO A 217 13.24 -9.12 -9.33
CA PRO A 217 14.03 -10.14 -8.67
C PRO A 217 13.34 -10.59 -7.38
N ILE A 218 13.49 -11.88 -7.04
CA ILE A 218 12.98 -12.45 -5.78
C ILE A 218 13.81 -11.86 -4.63
N PHE A 219 13.21 -11.50 -3.49
CA PHE A 219 13.92 -10.83 -2.37
C PHE A 219 14.88 -11.75 -1.61
N GLY A 220 16.05 -12.05 -2.19
CA GLY A 220 17.16 -12.76 -1.57
C GLY A 220 18.37 -11.86 -1.25
N PRO A 221 19.45 -12.42 -0.66
CA PRO A 221 20.67 -11.68 -0.34
C PRO A 221 21.39 -11.10 -1.57
N ALA A 222 21.43 -11.84 -2.68
CA ALA A 222 22.02 -11.40 -3.95
C ALA A 222 21.19 -10.31 -4.67
N ASP A 223 19.95 -10.12 -4.22
CA ASP A 223 18.99 -9.29 -4.95
C ASP A 223 19.06 -7.81 -4.58
N THR A 224 19.74 -7.43 -3.48
CA THR A 224 20.07 -6.00 -3.25
C THR A 224 20.98 -5.51 -4.34
N GLU A 225 22.08 -6.22 -4.60
CA GLU A 225 23.08 -5.84 -5.59
C GLU A 225 22.44 -5.80 -6.97
N ARG A 226 21.63 -6.81 -7.31
CA ARG A 226 20.85 -6.83 -8.55
C ARG A 226 19.86 -5.66 -8.66
N MET A 227 19.20 -5.26 -7.57
CA MET A 227 18.32 -4.09 -7.54
C MET A 227 19.09 -2.78 -7.68
N LEU A 228 20.25 -2.66 -7.05
CA LEU A 228 21.13 -1.51 -7.21
C LEU A 228 21.66 -1.43 -8.64
N GLU A 229 22.01 -2.55 -9.26
CA GLU A 229 22.37 -2.58 -10.68
C GLU A 229 21.21 -2.14 -11.59
N ILE A 230 19.98 -2.56 -11.29
CA ILE A 230 18.78 -2.10 -12.02
C ILE A 230 18.66 -0.58 -11.87
N PHE A 231 18.81 -0.06 -10.65
CA PHE A 231 18.76 1.37 -10.39
C PHE A 231 19.82 2.12 -11.19
N GLU A 232 21.08 1.67 -11.16
CA GLU A 232 22.17 2.25 -11.95
C GLU A 232 21.88 2.24 -13.45
N LYS A 233 21.47 1.09 -14.00
CA LYS A 233 21.17 0.93 -15.45
C LYS A 233 19.95 1.74 -15.91
N SER A 234 19.05 2.09 -14.99
CA SER A 234 17.82 2.82 -15.28
C SER A 234 17.91 4.32 -14.99
N ARG A 235 18.91 4.79 -14.24
CA ARG A 235 19.10 6.20 -13.90
C ARG A 235 19.47 7.09 -15.09
N ASP A 236 20.10 6.50 -16.11
CA ASP A 236 20.63 7.19 -17.29
C ASP A 236 19.69 7.13 -18.52
N LYS A 237 18.45 6.66 -18.35
CA LYS A 237 17.42 6.56 -19.40
C LYS A 237 16.28 7.54 -19.16
#